data_AF-A0A7W1JJM9-F1
#
_entry.id   AF-A0A7W1JJM9-F1
#
_cell.length_a   1.000
_cell.length_b   1.000
_cell.length_c   1.000
_cell.angle_alpha   90.00
_cell.angle_beta   90.00
_cell.angle_gamma   90.00
#
_symmetry.space_group_name_H-M   'P 1'
#
loop_
_entity.id
_entity.type
_entity.pdbx_description
1 polymer ?
#
loop_
_entity_poly.entity_id
_entity_poly.type
_entity_poly.pdbx_seq_one_letter_code
_entity_poly.pdbx_strand_id
1 'polypeptide(L)'
;MLRTATIYVLPALTIVLSWVRIEQRPEAATRAVILAMIALVPALVRPLRFRLPVLAASVVFGSWLALGASIATPGRIFTRLVDGAREFYDVDLPFEPSRHPGMQQALLAGVLLFCLAAALAIAARRPMPAALAVAFGAGWPATLLRGGSDLLLGGLILAAVLVILSGLRPASRRALVPTLVAGVLVVACALGLASRPAIAKSELLHWQAWDLYTKPERAVEVSYVWNSDYGGLDWPKKRTTVLKIKAPERPFYWRATALDAFVGD
;
A
#
# COMPACT_ATOMS: atom_id res chain seq x y z
N MET A 1 -4.97 20.09 22.16
CA MET A 1 -5.17 20.42 20.74
C MET A 1 -3.82 20.63 20.07
N LEU A 2 -3.04 21.66 20.42
CA LEU A 2 -1.71 21.92 19.82
C LEU A 2 -0.75 20.70 19.84
N ARG A 3 -0.54 20.08 21.02
CA ARG A 3 0.31 18.88 21.14
C ARG A 3 -0.16 17.70 20.27
N THR A 4 -1.46 17.53 20.06
CA THR A 4 -2.01 16.48 19.19
C THR A 4 -1.68 16.78 17.73
N ALA A 5 -1.91 18.02 17.30
CA ALA A 5 -1.58 18.46 15.95
C ALA A 5 -0.08 18.29 15.67
N THR A 6 0.80 18.76 16.57
CA THR A 6 2.26 18.66 16.40
C THR A 6 2.75 17.22 16.26
N ILE A 7 2.26 16.30 17.12
CA ILE A 7 2.65 14.88 17.05
C ILE A 7 2.12 14.21 15.79
N TYR A 8 0.98 14.67 15.27
CA TYR A 8 0.32 14.06 14.11
C TYR A 8 0.99 14.40 12.77
N VAL A 9 1.66 15.55 12.64
CA VAL A 9 2.23 16.02 11.35
C VAL A 9 3.14 14.98 10.71
N LEU A 10 4.15 14.49 11.43
CA LEU A 10 5.12 13.55 10.88
C LEU A 10 4.46 12.20 10.49
N PRO A 11 3.68 11.54 11.37
CA PRO A 11 2.87 10.37 11.03
C PRO A 11 2.00 10.53 9.78
N ALA A 12 1.25 11.62 9.69
CA ALA A 12 0.34 11.87 8.59
C ALA A 12 1.10 12.06 7.28
N LEU A 13 2.21 12.79 7.31
CA LEU A 13 3.10 12.99 6.17
C LEU A 13 3.68 11.65 5.70
N THR A 14 4.14 10.80 6.62
CA THR A 14 4.69 9.47 6.27
C THR A 14 3.65 8.58 5.59
N ILE A 15 2.42 8.55 6.11
CA ILE A 15 1.31 7.81 5.48
C ILE A 15 1.02 8.38 4.09
N VAL A 16 0.84 9.69 3.96
CA VAL A 16 0.53 10.30 2.64
C VAL A 16 1.64 10.00 1.62
N LEU A 17 2.91 10.16 2.00
CA LEU A 17 4.05 9.89 1.12
C LEU A 17 4.11 8.42 0.69
N SER A 18 3.86 7.48 1.61
CA SER A 18 3.92 6.05 1.31
C SER A 18 2.83 5.63 0.32
N TRP A 19 1.63 6.21 0.41
CA TRP A 19 0.55 5.90 -0.52
C TRP A 19 0.73 6.61 -1.87
N VAL A 20 1.07 7.89 -1.89
CA VAL A 20 1.22 8.67 -3.13
C VAL A 20 2.33 8.11 -4.04
N ARG A 21 3.37 7.48 -3.46
CA ARG A 21 4.46 6.84 -4.23
C ARG A 21 3.99 5.67 -5.11
N ILE A 22 2.81 5.10 -4.83
CA ILE A 22 2.23 3.99 -5.61
C ILE A 22 1.75 4.48 -6.99
N GLU A 23 1.43 5.77 -7.12
CA GLU A 23 1.03 6.37 -8.40
C GLU A 23 2.28 6.75 -9.24
N GLN A 24 2.25 6.46 -10.54
CA GLN A 24 3.30 6.91 -11.47
C GLN A 24 3.39 8.44 -11.56
N ARG A 25 2.23 9.11 -11.50
CA ARG A 25 2.10 10.57 -11.41
C ARG A 25 1.23 10.90 -10.21
N PRO A 26 1.72 11.69 -9.25
CA PRO A 26 1.03 11.92 -7.99
C PRO A 26 -0.13 12.92 -8.13
N GLU A 27 -1.12 12.58 -8.96
CA GLU A 27 -2.32 13.39 -9.16
C GLU A 27 -3.19 13.44 -7.89
N ALA A 28 -3.12 12.40 -7.05
CA ALA A 28 -3.86 12.33 -5.79
C ALA A 28 -3.20 13.07 -4.62
N ALA A 29 -1.97 13.57 -4.74
CA ALA A 29 -1.21 14.10 -3.60
C ALA A 29 -1.96 15.20 -2.83
N THR A 30 -2.53 16.17 -3.55
CA THR A 30 -3.32 17.25 -2.94
C THR A 30 -4.54 16.71 -2.20
N ARG A 31 -5.25 15.74 -2.77
CA ARG A 31 -6.43 15.11 -2.14
C ARG A 31 -6.04 14.32 -0.90
N ALA A 32 -4.93 13.58 -0.96
CA ALA A 32 -4.40 12.82 0.18
C ALA A 32 -4.02 13.73 1.36
N VAL A 33 -3.39 14.89 1.10
CA VAL A 33 -3.09 15.91 2.12
C VAL A 33 -4.37 16.49 2.72
N ILE A 34 -5.36 16.82 1.88
CA ILE A 34 -6.66 17.32 2.34
C ILE A 34 -7.35 16.28 3.25
N LEU A 35 -7.34 15.00 2.87
CA LEU A 35 -7.91 13.91 3.68
C LEU A 35 -7.19 13.74 5.02
N ALA A 36 -5.86 13.87 5.05
CA ALA A 36 -5.10 13.86 6.30
C ALA A 36 -5.48 15.05 7.21
N MET A 37 -5.71 16.23 6.63
CA MET A 37 -6.19 17.39 7.39
C MET A 37 -7.62 17.19 7.92
N ILE A 38 -8.53 16.65 7.12
CA ILE A 38 -9.90 16.29 7.53
C ILE A 38 -9.85 15.27 8.68
N ALA A 39 -9.00 14.26 8.59
CA ALA A 39 -8.82 13.24 9.61
C ALA A 39 -8.37 13.79 10.97
N LEU A 40 -7.67 14.93 11.00
CA LEU A 40 -7.24 15.60 12.23
C LEU A 40 -8.39 16.33 12.95
N VAL A 41 -9.40 16.82 12.23
CA VAL A 41 -10.50 17.63 12.78
C VAL A 41 -11.20 16.98 13.99
N PRO A 42 -11.66 15.71 13.94
CA PRO A 42 -12.36 15.08 15.07
C PRO A 42 -11.43 14.78 16.26
N ALA A 43 -10.11 14.78 16.05
CA ALA A 43 -9.12 14.62 17.12
C ALA A 43 -8.88 15.93 17.91
N LEU A 44 -9.26 17.08 17.35
CA LEU A 44 -9.15 18.38 18.00
C LEU A 44 -10.37 18.73 18.87
N VAL A 45 -11.52 18.07 18.68
CA VAL A 45 -12.75 18.34 19.44
C VAL A 45 -12.72 17.64 20.80
N ARG A 46 -12.78 18.42 21.89
CA ARG A 46 -12.68 17.94 23.28
C ARG A 46 -13.97 17.37 23.89
N PRO A 47 -15.15 17.97 23.73
CA PRO A 47 -16.37 17.38 24.27
C PRO A 47 -16.81 16.18 23.41
N LEU A 48 -16.97 15.01 24.04
CA LEU A 48 -17.36 13.75 23.37
C LEU A 48 -18.66 13.90 22.57
N ARG A 49 -19.58 14.73 23.08
CA ARG A 49 -20.89 15.05 22.48
C ARG A 49 -20.78 15.69 21.10
N PHE A 50 -19.80 16.57 20.91
CA PHE A 50 -19.52 17.21 19.61
C PHE A 50 -18.51 16.42 18.79
N ARG A 51 -17.73 15.54 19.43
CA ARG A 51 -16.75 14.71 18.73
C ARG A 51 -17.39 13.67 17.82
N LEU A 52 -18.48 13.03 18.27
CA LEU A 52 -19.22 12.04 17.46
C LEU A 52 -19.80 12.63 16.16
N PRO A 53 -20.55 13.75 16.18
CA PRO A 53 -21.07 14.34 14.94
C PRO A 53 -19.94 14.86 14.03
N VAL A 54 -18.87 15.43 14.60
CA VAL A 54 -17.71 15.87 13.80
C VAL A 54 -16.97 14.69 13.17
N LEU A 55 -16.84 13.58 13.90
CA LEU A 55 -16.28 12.34 13.37
C LEU A 55 -17.14 11.80 12.22
N ALA A 56 -18.45 11.72 12.41
CA ALA A 56 -19.38 11.30 11.36
C ALA A 56 -19.27 12.20 10.14
N ALA A 57 -19.27 13.53 10.32
CA ALA A 57 -19.09 14.49 9.24
C ALA A 57 -17.74 14.33 8.52
N SER A 58 -16.66 14.08 9.25
CA SER A 58 -15.31 13.88 8.68
C SER A 58 -15.23 12.59 7.86
N VAL A 59 -15.86 11.51 8.34
CA VAL A 59 -15.94 10.24 7.61
C VAL A 59 -16.78 10.41 6.35
N VAL A 60 -17.95 11.06 6.44
CA VAL A 60 -18.85 11.28 5.30
C VAL A 60 -18.19 12.17 4.25
N PHE A 61 -17.65 13.32 4.66
CA PHE A 61 -17.00 14.27 3.77
C PHE A 61 -15.72 13.70 3.17
N GLY A 62 -14.90 13.02 3.98
CA GLY A 62 -13.70 12.35 3.51
C GLY A 62 -14.00 11.21 2.54
N SER A 63 -15.03 10.39 2.81
CA SER A 63 -15.45 9.31 1.92
C SER A 63 -16.00 9.84 0.59
N TRP A 64 -16.76 10.94 0.65
CA TRP A 64 -17.24 11.61 -0.56
C TRP A 64 -16.08 12.13 -1.42
N LEU A 65 -15.07 12.75 -0.79
CA LEU A 65 -13.88 13.25 -1.49
C LEU A 65 -12.99 12.13 -2.03
N ALA A 66 -12.88 11.01 -1.30
CA ALA A 66 -12.05 9.86 -1.67
C ALA A 66 -12.67 9.00 -2.77
N LEU A 67 -13.98 8.74 -2.70
CA LEU A 67 -14.67 7.77 -3.56
C LEU A 67 -15.46 8.42 -4.70
N GLY A 68 -15.62 9.74 -4.68
CA GLY A 68 -16.47 10.48 -5.62
C GLY A 68 -17.93 9.98 -5.63
N ALA A 69 -18.36 9.25 -4.59
CA ALA A 69 -19.63 8.57 -4.52
C ALA A 69 -20.64 9.38 -3.71
N SER A 70 -21.87 9.48 -4.20
CA SER A 70 -22.98 10.11 -3.47
C SER A 70 -23.26 9.35 -2.16
N ILE A 71 -23.51 10.11 -1.09
CA ILE A 71 -23.80 9.66 0.29
C ILE A 71 -25.04 8.73 0.35
N ALA A 72 -25.84 8.72 -0.71
CA ALA A 72 -27.11 8.00 -0.80
C ALA A 72 -27.01 6.46 -0.91
N THR A 73 -25.82 5.85 -1.02
CA THR A 73 -25.72 4.39 -1.21
C THR A 73 -24.53 3.75 -0.45
N PRO A 74 -24.66 3.48 0.86
CA PRO A 74 -23.56 2.92 1.66
C PRO A 74 -23.07 1.55 1.17
N GLY A 75 -23.96 0.73 0.59
CA GLY A 75 -23.57 -0.57 -0.01
C GLY A 75 -22.57 -0.42 -1.16
N ARG A 76 -22.67 0.65 -1.96
CA ARG A 76 -21.74 0.91 -3.09
C ARG A 76 -20.35 1.36 -2.64
N ILE A 77 -20.23 1.93 -1.44
CA ILE A 77 -18.93 2.31 -0.85
C ILE A 77 -18.14 1.05 -0.52
N PHE A 78 -18.79 0.08 0.13
CA PHE A 78 -18.13 -1.18 0.51
C PHE A 78 -17.74 -2.01 -0.72
N THR A 79 -18.63 -2.14 -1.72
CA THR A 79 -18.28 -2.87 -2.95
C THR A 79 -17.13 -2.19 -3.69
N ARG A 80 -17.14 -0.86 -3.85
CA ARG A 80 -16.02 -0.14 -4.48
C ARG A 80 -14.70 -0.28 -3.72
N LEU A 81 -14.73 -0.30 -2.39
CA LEU A 81 -13.55 -0.51 -1.56
C LEU A 81 -12.98 -1.93 -1.74
N VAL A 82 -13.87 -2.94 -1.75
CA VAL A 82 -13.49 -4.35 -1.94
C VAL A 82 -13.01 -4.61 -3.37
N ASP A 83 -13.69 -4.04 -4.37
CA ASP A 83 -13.33 -4.21 -5.78
C ASP A 83 -12.00 -3.49 -6.08
N GLY A 84 -11.79 -2.28 -5.55
CA GLY A 84 -10.51 -1.58 -5.65
C GLY A 84 -9.37 -2.28 -4.90
N ALA A 85 -9.67 -2.93 -3.76
CA ALA A 85 -8.70 -3.75 -3.04
C ALA A 85 -8.38 -5.08 -3.76
N ARG A 86 -9.31 -5.63 -4.57
CA ARG A 86 -9.06 -6.81 -5.42
C ARG A 86 -8.21 -6.45 -6.62
N GLU A 87 -8.53 -5.36 -7.31
CA GLU A 87 -7.76 -4.86 -8.47
C GLU A 87 -6.31 -4.52 -8.08
N PHE A 88 -6.07 -4.22 -6.79
CA PHE A 88 -4.76 -3.94 -6.24
C PHE A 88 -3.78 -5.13 -6.26
N TYR A 89 -4.26 -6.38 -6.32
CA TYR A 89 -3.41 -7.57 -6.39
C TYR A 89 -3.16 -8.07 -7.82
N ASP A 90 -3.90 -7.55 -8.80
CA ASP A 90 -3.85 -7.99 -10.20
C ASP A 90 -3.08 -7.02 -11.11
N VAL A 91 -2.64 -5.85 -10.60
CA VAL A 91 -2.04 -4.77 -11.39
C VAL A 91 -0.58 -4.53 -11.00
N ASP A 92 0.29 -4.46 -12.01
CA ASP A 92 1.70 -4.09 -11.84
C ASP A 92 1.83 -2.65 -11.32
N LEU A 93 2.56 -2.50 -10.21
CA LEU A 93 2.88 -1.22 -9.59
C LEU A 93 4.20 -0.66 -10.14
N PRO A 94 4.35 0.67 -10.24
CA PRO A 94 3.37 1.73 -9.98
C PRO A 94 2.29 1.86 -11.08
N PHE A 95 1.05 2.21 -10.72
CA PHE A 95 -0.09 2.28 -11.65
C PHE A 95 -0.33 3.71 -12.18
N GLU A 96 -1.02 3.80 -13.32
CA GLU A 96 -1.47 5.07 -13.92
C GLU A 96 -2.89 5.41 -13.42
N PRO A 97 -3.09 6.51 -12.66
CA PRO A 97 -4.39 6.81 -12.03
C PRO A 97 -5.55 6.94 -13.01
N SER A 98 -5.27 7.43 -14.23
CA SER A 98 -6.26 7.64 -15.29
C SER A 98 -6.83 6.32 -15.83
N ARG A 99 -6.05 5.23 -15.76
CA ARG A 99 -6.46 3.89 -16.23
C ARG A 99 -7.14 3.06 -15.14
N HIS A 100 -6.83 3.33 -13.86
CA HIS A 100 -7.37 2.60 -12.72
C HIS A 100 -7.99 3.54 -11.67
N PRO A 101 -9.14 4.18 -11.97
CA PRO A 101 -9.78 5.12 -11.05
C PRO A 101 -10.27 4.45 -9.76
N GLY A 102 -10.60 3.15 -9.79
CA GLY A 102 -11.01 2.39 -8.59
C GLY A 102 -9.86 2.24 -7.59
N MET A 103 -8.65 1.98 -8.08
CA MET A 103 -7.44 1.83 -7.27
C MET A 103 -7.04 3.15 -6.58
N GLN A 104 -7.15 4.28 -7.31
CA GLN A 104 -6.94 5.61 -6.74
C GLN A 104 -7.95 5.94 -5.62
N GLN A 105 -9.21 5.56 -5.80
CA GLN A 105 -10.26 5.74 -4.77
C GLN A 105 -9.98 4.91 -3.51
N ALA A 106 -9.56 3.65 -3.69
CA ALA A 106 -9.18 2.76 -2.59
C ALA A 106 -7.95 3.30 -1.82
N LEU A 107 -6.96 3.83 -2.55
CA LEU A 107 -5.78 4.49 -1.98
C LEU A 107 -6.18 5.68 -1.09
N LEU A 108 -7.00 6.59 -1.61
CA LEU A 108 -7.47 7.76 -0.86
C LEU A 108 -8.29 7.36 0.37
N ALA A 109 -9.12 6.33 0.26
CA ALA A 109 -9.87 5.77 1.39
C ALA A 109 -8.93 5.17 2.45
N GLY A 110 -7.87 4.47 2.03
CA GLY A 110 -6.80 3.96 2.90
C GLY A 110 -6.10 5.09 3.65
N VAL A 111 -5.68 6.14 2.94
CA VAL A 111 -5.09 7.35 3.55
C VAL A 111 -6.02 7.92 4.62
N LEU A 112 -7.29 8.16 4.30
CA LEU A 112 -8.28 8.67 5.26
C LEU A 112 -8.41 7.77 6.50
N LEU A 113 -8.54 6.46 6.30
CA LEU A 113 -8.73 5.49 7.37
C LEU A 113 -7.55 5.48 8.36
N PHE A 114 -6.32 5.34 7.85
CA PHE A 114 -5.13 5.27 8.70
C PHE A 114 -4.81 6.61 9.36
N CYS A 115 -4.97 7.72 8.63
CA CYS A 115 -4.82 9.06 9.16
C CYS A 115 -5.83 9.35 10.28
N LEU A 116 -7.08 8.94 10.13
CA LEU A 116 -8.13 9.13 11.13
C LEU A 116 -7.88 8.25 12.36
N ALA A 117 -7.51 6.98 12.16
CA ALA A 117 -7.16 6.07 13.24
C ALA A 117 -5.98 6.61 14.06
N ALA A 118 -4.91 7.08 13.40
CA ALA A 118 -3.75 7.68 14.05
C ALA A 118 -4.13 8.95 14.82
N ALA A 119 -4.88 9.87 14.21
CA ALA A 119 -5.32 11.12 14.84
C ALA A 119 -6.16 10.85 16.10
N LEU A 120 -7.12 9.94 16.03
CA LEU A 120 -7.99 9.57 17.14
C LEU A 120 -7.21 8.88 18.27
N ALA A 121 -6.28 7.98 17.94
CA ALA A 121 -5.43 7.29 18.92
C ALA A 121 -4.46 8.24 19.63
N ILE A 122 -3.84 9.18 18.90
CA ILE A 122 -2.97 10.23 19.47
C ILE A 122 -3.80 11.15 20.38
N ALA A 123 -5.01 11.55 19.97
CA ALA A 123 -5.92 12.34 20.79
C ALA A 123 -6.37 11.59 22.06
N ALA A 124 -6.60 10.29 21.95
CA ALA A 124 -6.92 9.40 23.07
C ALA A 124 -5.71 9.06 23.96
N ARG A 125 -4.50 9.59 23.64
CA ARG A 125 -3.25 9.32 24.36
C ARG A 125 -2.89 7.83 24.42
N ARG A 126 -3.28 7.04 23.41
CA ARG A 126 -2.96 5.61 23.34
C ARG A 126 -1.80 5.38 22.36
N PRO A 127 -0.55 5.23 22.85
CA PRO A 127 0.64 5.19 21.99
C PRO A 127 0.72 3.94 21.12
N MET A 128 0.34 2.77 21.64
CA MET A 128 0.36 1.51 20.88
C MET A 128 -0.56 1.53 19.65
N PRO A 129 -1.87 1.82 19.75
CA PRO A 129 -2.73 1.83 18.57
C PRO A 129 -2.35 2.95 17.59
N ALA A 130 -1.81 4.07 18.06
CA ALA A 130 -1.31 5.12 17.16
C ALA A 130 -0.07 4.65 16.38
N ALA A 131 0.89 4.00 17.05
CA ALA A 131 2.06 3.43 16.40
C ALA A 131 1.68 2.33 15.41
N LEU A 132 0.74 1.43 15.77
CA LEU A 132 0.24 0.39 14.87
C LEU A 132 -0.45 1.00 13.65
N ALA A 133 -1.32 1.99 13.83
CA ALA A 133 -2.00 2.64 12.70
C ALA A 133 -1.01 3.24 11.69
N VAL A 134 0.08 3.83 12.15
CA VAL A 134 1.15 4.36 11.28
C VAL A 134 1.98 3.26 10.66
N ALA A 135 2.39 2.26 11.45
CA ALA A 135 3.21 1.16 10.98
C ALA A 135 2.49 0.36 9.89
N PHE A 136 1.22 0.03 10.08
CA PHE A 136 0.42 -0.63 9.04
C PHE A 136 0.08 0.33 7.90
N GLY A 137 -0.37 1.55 8.22
CA GLY A 137 -0.82 2.52 7.22
C GLY A 137 0.27 3.00 6.27
N ALA A 138 1.51 3.09 6.74
CA ALA A 138 2.65 3.48 5.90
C ALA A 138 3.52 2.29 5.47
N GLY A 139 3.61 1.24 6.30
CA GLY A 139 4.40 0.06 6.00
C GLY A 139 3.81 -0.82 4.91
N TRP A 140 2.48 -0.96 4.85
CA TRP A 140 1.84 -1.75 3.81
C TRP A 140 2.13 -1.21 2.39
N PRO A 141 1.89 0.09 2.09
CA PRO A 141 2.33 0.69 0.83
C PRO A 141 3.81 0.52 0.52
N ALA A 142 4.65 0.66 1.55
CA ALA A 142 6.09 0.59 1.42
C ALA A 142 6.59 -0.78 0.98
N THR A 143 5.88 -1.86 1.35
CA THR A 143 6.27 -3.23 0.96
C THR A 143 5.90 -3.60 -0.46
N LEU A 144 5.09 -2.79 -1.15
CA LEU A 144 4.58 -3.12 -2.48
C LEU A 144 5.47 -2.63 -3.62
N LEU A 145 6.17 -1.51 -3.40
CA LEU A 145 7.07 -0.94 -4.36
C LEU A 145 8.49 -1.39 -4.01
N ARG A 146 9.12 -2.18 -4.88
CA ARG A 146 10.56 -2.44 -4.78
C ARG A 146 11.32 -1.29 -5.44
N GLY A 147 12.10 -0.51 -4.68
CA GLY A 147 12.85 0.61 -5.25
C GLY A 147 13.92 1.26 -4.35
N GLY A 148 14.78 2.11 -4.93
CA GLY A 148 16.00 2.60 -4.26
C GLY A 148 15.81 3.46 -2.98
N SER A 149 14.60 3.91 -2.64
CA SER A 149 14.33 4.76 -1.47
C SER A 149 13.67 4.04 -0.28
N ASP A 150 13.62 2.71 -0.30
CA ASP A 150 12.91 1.91 0.71
C ASP A 150 13.53 2.05 2.12
N LEU A 151 14.85 2.27 2.19
CA LEU A 151 15.56 2.54 3.45
C LEU A 151 15.15 3.89 4.07
N LEU A 152 15.02 4.94 3.25
CA LEU A 152 14.58 6.26 3.69
C LEU A 152 13.15 6.21 4.23
N LEU A 153 12.27 5.48 3.53
CA LEU A 153 10.87 5.37 3.88
C LEU A 153 10.68 4.52 5.15
N GLY A 154 11.43 3.43 5.30
CA GLY A 154 11.51 2.68 6.56
C GLY A 154 12.01 3.52 7.73
N GLY A 155 13.03 4.35 7.49
CA GLY A 155 13.54 5.32 8.48
C GLY A 155 12.49 6.35 8.89
N LEU A 156 11.71 6.88 7.94
CA LEU A 156 10.60 7.81 8.22
C LEU A 156 9.48 7.15 9.03
N ILE A 157 9.11 5.91 8.73
CA ILE A 157 8.12 5.15 9.50
C ILE A 157 8.62 4.97 10.95
N LEU A 158 9.87 4.57 11.12
CA LEU A 158 10.48 4.42 12.45
C LEU A 158 10.49 5.76 13.21
N ALA A 159 10.89 6.85 12.55
CA ALA A 159 10.89 8.18 13.14
C ALA A 159 9.47 8.63 13.56
N ALA A 160 8.45 8.39 12.72
CA ALA A 160 7.06 8.69 13.03
C ALA A 160 6.56 7.91 14.26
N VAL A 161 6.87 6.61 14.33
CA VAL A 161 6.54 5.77 15.48
C VAL A 161 7.23 6.29 16.76
N LEU A 162 8.52 6.61 16.69
CA LEU A 162 9.26 7.15 17.83
C LEU A 162 8.71 8.51 18.29
N VAL A 163 8.31 9.39 17.37
CA VAL A 163 7.65 10.66 17.70
C VAL A 163 6.32 10.43 18.42
N ILE A 164 5.55 9.42 18.03
CA ILE A 164 4.32 9.04 18.74
C ILE A 164 4.63 8.53 20.15
N LEU A 165 5.57 7.57 20.27
CA LEU A 165 5.91 6.94 21.55
C LEU A 165 6.51 7.94 22.54
N SER A 166 7.42 8.81 22.08
CA SER A 166 8.04 9.85 22.91
C SER A 166 7.08 11.02 23.18
N GLY A 167 6.37 11.48 22.15
CA GLY A 167 5.48 12.63 22.21
C GLY A 167 4.23 12.39 23.06
N LEU A 168 3.81 11.14 23.26
CA LEU A 168 2.68 10.78 24.13
C LEU A 168 3.07 10.44 25.56
N ARG A 169 4.37 10.24 25.86
CA ARG A 169 4.83 10.03 27.24
C ARG A 169 4.68 11.32 28.08
N PRO A 170 4.33 11.20 29.38
CA PRO A 170 4.43 12.31 30.31
C PRO A 170 5.91 12.56 30.64
N ALA A 171 6.59 13.36 29.82
CA ALA A 171 8.00 13.69 30.02
C ALA A 171 8.17 15.11 30.59
N SER A 172 9.04 15.26 31.59
CA SER A 172 9.51 16.58 32.03
C SER A 172 10.34 17.22 30.91
N ARG A 173 10.33 18.56 30.79
CA ARG A 173 11.10 19.26 29.74
C ARG A 173 12.60 18.90 29.75
N ARG A 174 13.14 18.51 30.90
CA ARG A 174 14.55 18.09 31.07
C ARG A 174 14.85 16.73 30.40
N ALA A 175 13.85 15.87 30.23
CA ALA A 175 14.01 14.58 29.56
C ALA A 175 13.88 14.66 28.02
N LEU A 176 13.52 15.82 27.44
CA LEU A 176 13.33 15.97 26.00
C LEU A 176 14.63 15.76 25.21
N VAL A 177 15.72 16.39 25.64
CA VAL A 177 17.02 16.30 24.97
C VAL A 177 17.56 14.86 24.94
N PRO A 178 17.65 14.12 26.06
CA PRO A 178 18.13 12.74 26.01
C PRO A 178 17.19 11.81 25.23
N THR A 179 15.87 12.06 25.23
CA THR A 179 14.91 11.26 24.44
C THR A 179 15.07 11.49 22.94
N LEU A 180 15.32 12.75 22.53
CA LEU A 180 15.61 13.09 21.13
C LEU A 180 16.93 12.46 20.68
N VAL A 181 17.99 12.57 21.48
CA VAL A 181 19.29 11.96 21.18
C VAL A 181 19.15 10.46 21.05
N ALA A 182 18.49 9.78 22.00
CA ALA A 182 18.26 8.35 21.93
C ALA A 182 17.43 7.95 20.69
N GLY A 183 16.40 8.71 20.35
CA GLY A 183 15.58 8.47 19.16
C GLY A 183 16.39 8.59 17.86
N VAL A 184 17.17 9.66 17.72
CA VAL A 184 18.07 9.86 16.57
C VAL A 184 19.08 8.73 16.48
N LEU A 185 19.65 8.31 17.60
CA LEU A 185 20.65 7.25 17.66
C LEU A 185 20.05 5.88 17.28
N VAL A 186 18.82 5.59 17.73
CA VAL A 186 18.08 4.38 17.32
C VAL A 186 17.81 4.38 15.82
N VAL A 187 17.37 5.51 15.25
CA VAL A 187 17.13 5.62 13.81
C VAL A 187 18.44 5.46 13.03
N ALA A 188 19.51 6.14 13.45
CA ALA A 188 20.82 6.05 12.80
C ALA A 188 21.40 4.62 12.86
N CYS A 189 21.31 3.96 14.01
CA CYS A 189 21.72 2.56 14.16
C CYS A 189 20.87 1.63 13.31
N ALA A 190 19.54 1.80 13.29
CA ALA A 190 18.64 0.97 12.49
C ALA A 190 18.95 1.11 10.99
N LEU A 191 19.13 2.34 10.50
CA LEU A 191 19.51 2.62 9.10
C LEU A 191 20.89 2.05 8.76
N GLY A 192 21.87 2.19 9.66
CA GLY A 192 23.23 1.67 9.46
C GLY A 192 23.35 0.15 9.54
N LEU A 193 22.44 -0.51 10.27
CA LEU A 193 22.34 -1.98 10.30
C LEU A 193 21.56 -2.51 9.09
N ALA A 194 20.46 -1.86 8.72
CA ALA A 194 19.61 -2.27 7.60
C ALA A 194 20.26 -2.04 6.22
N SER A 195 21.27 -1.17 6.11
CA SER A 195 22.06 -1.01 4.88
C SER A 195 23.04 -2.16 4.62
N ARG A 196 23.21 -3.09 5.57
CA ARG A 196 24.15 -4.21 5.43
C ARG A 196 23.46 -5.43 4.81
N PRO A 197 23.98 -6.00 3.71
CA PRO A 197 23.39 -7.17 3.05
C PRO A 197 23.36 -8.42 3.97
N ALA A 198 24.22 -8.48 4.98
CA ALA A 198 24.21 -9.56 5.98
C ALA A 198 22.99 -9.56 6.92
N ILE A 199 22.31 -8.41 7.05
CA ILE A 199 21.15 -8.21 7.95
C ILE A 199 19.88 -8.00 7.14
N ALA A 200 19.98 -7.32 5.98
CA ALA A 200 18.90 -7.16 5.03
C ALA A 200 18.60 -8.47 4.30
N LYS A 201 17.95 -9.42 5.00
CA LYS A 201 17.30 -10.55 4.33
C LYS A 201 16.17 -9.99 3.46
N SER A 202 16.18 -10.35 2.18
CA SER A 202 15.36 -9.75 1.13
C SER A 202 13.86 -10.07 1.20
N GLU A 203 13.35 -10.62 2.31
CA GLU A 203 11.95 -10.81 2.69
C GLU A 203 11.92 -11.88 3.79
N LEU A 204 11.39 -11.57 4.98
CA LEU A 204 11.23 -12.57 6.05
C LEU A 204 10.03 -13.50 5.80
N LEU A 205 9.08 -13.04 4.98
CA LEU A 205 7.84 -13.72 4.65
C LEU A 205 7.51 -13.40 3.19
N HIS A 206 7.56 -14.40 2.31
CA HIS A 206 7.19 -14.27 0.89
C HIS A 206 5.67 -14.25 0.72
N TRP A 207 5.03 -13.25 1.33
CA TRP A 207 3.57 -13.09 1.29
C TRP A 207 3.07 -12.78 -0.13
N GLN A 208 3.91 -12.21 -0.99
CA GLN A 208 3.58 -11.91 -2.40
C GLN A 208 3.37 -13.18 -3.24
N ALA A 209 3.85 -14.34 -2.79
CA ALA A 209 3.58 -15.62 -3.44
C ALA A 209 2.28 -16.27 -2.95
N TRP A 210 1.57 -15.65 -2.00
CA TRP A 210 0.35 -16.22 -1.46
C TRP A 210 -0.82 -15.93 -2.39
N ASP A 211 -1.26 -16.95 -3.11
CA ASP A 211 -2.51 -16.91 -3.86
C ASP A 211 -3.68 -17.22 -2.92
N LEU A 212 -4.40 -16.17 -2.50
CA LEU A 212 -5.58 -16.29 -1.65
C LEU A 212 -6.87 -16.54 -2.45
N TYR A 213 -6.81 -16.50 -3.78
CA TYR A 213 -7.96 -16.57 -4.68
C TYR A 213 -8.16 -17.96 -5.26
N THR A 214 -7.07 -18.68 -5.50
CA THR A 214 -7.10 -20.03 -6.07
C THR A 214 -7.11 -21.07 -4.95
N LYS A 215 -8.01 -22.06 -5.03
CA LYS A 215 -7.90 -23.26 -4.18
C LYS A 215 -6.53 -23.89 -4.44
N PRO A 216 -5.83 -24.40 -3.40
CA PRO A 216 -4.55 -25.07 -3.59
C PRO A 216 -4.74 -26.33 -4.44
N GLU A 217 -4.65 -26.20 -5.75
CA GLU A 217 -4.41 -27.32 -6.65
C GLU A 217 -2.92 -27.68 -6.52
N ARG A 218 -2.58 -28.96 -6.69
CA ARG A 218 -1.18 -29.39 -6.67
C ARG A 218 -0.38 -28.52 -7.62
N ALA A 219 0.64 -27.84 -7.09
CA ALA A 219 1.57 -27.06 -7.89
C ALA A 219 2.16 -27.96 -8.99
N VAL A 220 1.73 -27.75 -10.23
CA VAL A 220 2.38 -28.32 -11.41
C VAL A 220 3.33 -27.24 -11.89
N GLU A 221 4.58 -27.35 -11.47
CA GLU A 221 5.66 -26.53 -12.01
C GLU A 221 5.88 -26.98 -13.47
N VAL A 222 5.39 -26.20 -14.43
CA VAL A 222 5.63 -26.46 -15.85
C VAL A 222 6.86 -25.65 -16.26
N SER A 223 8.03 -26.28 -16.21
CA SER A 223 9.22 -25.73 -16.85
C SER A 223 9.09 -25.92 -18.36
N TYR A 224 8.99 -24.82 -19.11
CA TYR A 224 9.07 -24.87 -20.57
C TYR A 224 10.54 -25.06 -20.97
N VAL A 225 10.98 -26.32 -21.06
CA VAL A 225 12.30 -26.64 -21.64
C VAL A 225 12.16 -26.53 -23.15
N TRP A 226 12.40 -25.33 -23.68
CA TRP A 226 12.48 -25.11 -25.12
C TRP A 226 13.82 -25.63 -25.63
N ASN A 227 13.84 -26.87 -26.09
CA ASN A 227 14.98 -27.42 -26.83
C ASN A 227 14.80 -27.07 -28.32
N SER A 228 15.65 -26.18 -28.85
CA SER A 228 15.62 -25.72 -30.25
C SER A 228 16.35 -26.66 -31.22
N ASP A 229 16.34 -27.96 -30.96
CA ASP A 229 16.82 -28.95 -31.93
C ASP A 229 15.66 -29.36 -32.82
N TYR A 230 15.45 -28.60 -33.90
CA TYR A 230 14.47 -28.92 -34.92
C TYR A 230 15.08 -29.90 -35.93
N GLY A 231 15.00 -31.19 -35.61
CA GLY A 231 14.98 -32.22 -36.66
C GLY A 231 13.70 -32.08 -37.50
N GLY A 232 13.68 -32.70 -38.70
CA GLY A 232 12.56 -32.60 -39.65
C GLY A 232 11.18 -32.77 -39.00
N LEU A 233 10.25 -31.87 -39.36
CA LEU A 233 8.90 -31.83 -38.81
C LEU A 233 8.11 -33.10 -39.15
N ASP A 234 8.04 -34.05 -38.21
CA ASP A 234 7.19 -35.23 -38.34
C ASP A 234 5.75 -34.91 -37.89
N TRP A 235 4.85 -34.83 -38.87
CA TRP A 235 3.45 -34.53 -38.61
C TRP A 235 2.72 -35.78 -38.07
N PRO A 236 2.03 -35.70 -36.91
CA PRO A 236 1.31 -36.84 -36.36
C PRO A 236 0.12 -37.23 -37.26
N LYS A 237 -0.01 -38.53 -37.56
CA LYS A 237 -1.11 -39.10 -38.40
C LYS A 237 -2.50 -38.99 -37.75
N LYS A 238 -2.58 -38.60 -36.48
CA LYS A 238 -3.82 -38.43 -35.72
C LYS A 238 -3.87 -37.02 -35.13
N ARG A 239 -5.08 -36.47 -35.02
CA ARG A 239 -5.31 -35.15 -34.44
C ARG A 239 -4.92 -35.16 -32.96
N THR A 240 -3.78 -34.57 -32.64
CA THR A 240 -3.29 -34.43 -31.26
C THR A 240 -3.61 -33.02 -30.76
N THR A 241 -4.40 -32.92 -29.69
CA THR A 241 -4.63 -31.64 -29.01
C THR A 241 -3.38 -31.29 -28.20
N VAL A 242 -2.61 -30.31 -28.66
CA VAL A 242 -1.37 -29.88 -27.98
C VAL A 242 -1.67 -28.91 -26.83
N LEU A 243 -2.73 -28.11 -26.95
CA LEU A 243 -3.09 -27.09 -25.97
C LEU A 243 -4.60 -26.84 -25.99
N LYS A 244 -5.22 -26.70 -24.81
CA LYS A 244 -6.63 -26.31 -24.65
C LYS A 244 -6.70 -25.13 -23.70
N ILE A 245 -7.17 -23.99 -24.17
CA ILE A 245 -7.25 -22.74 -23.40
C ILE A 245 -8.72 -22.37 -23.22
N LYS A 246 -9.11 -21.97 -22.01
CA LYS A 246 -10.40 -21.35 -21.74
C LYS A 246 -10.21 -19.84 -21.81
N ALA A 247 -10.80 -19.18 -22.82
CA ALA A 247 -10.65 -17.75 -23.08
C ALA A 247 -12.02 -17.04 -23.20
N PRO A 248 -12.09 -15.71 -22.99
CA PRO A 248 -13.28 -14.90 -23.28
C PRO A 248 -13.66 -14.96 -24.77
N GLU A 249 -14.91 -14.65 -25.13
CA GLU A 249 -15.42 -14.70 -26.53
C GLU A 249 -14.75 -13.73 -27.54
N ARG A 250 -13.70 -13.02 -27.13
CA ARG A 250 -12.96 -12.10 -28.01
C ARG A 250 -11.87 -12.88 -28.76
N PRO A 251 -11.66 -12.64 -30.07
CA PRO A 251 -10.63 -13.33 -30.83
C PRO A 251 -9.23 -12.89 -30.36
N PHE A 252 -8.43 -13.86 -29.91
CA PHE A 252 -7.03 -13.68 -29.57
C PHE A 252 -6.16 -14.45 -30.58
N TYR A 253 -5.15 -13.77 -31.12
CA TYR A 253 -4.13 -14.42 -31.95
C TYR A 253 -3.04 -14.98 -31.04
N TRP A 254 -2.97 -16.31 -30.94
CA TRP A 254 -1.96 -17.02 -30.14
C TRP A 254 -0.72 -17.24 -30.99
N ARG A 255 0.17 -16.25 -31.02
CA ARG A 255 1.44 -16.35 -31.75
C ARG A 255 2.36 -17.35 -31.04
N ALA A 256 2.73 -18.43 -31.73
CA ALA A 256 3.65 -19.43 -31.19
C ALA A 256 5.12 -18.96 -31.28
N THR A 257 5.57 -18.60 -32.49
CA THR A 257 6.89 -18.00 -32.73
C THR A 257 6.90 -17.28 -34.09
N ALA A 258 7.95 -16.51 -34.37
CA ALA A 258 8.24 -15.97 -35.69
C ALA A 258 9.31 -16.84 -36.37
N LEU A 259 9.08 -17.23 -37.63
CA LEU A 259 10.10 -17.89 -38.43
C LEU A 259 10.70 -16.85 -39.37
N ASP A 260 11.83 -16.28 -38.94
CA ASP A 260 12.45 -15.15 -39.63
C ASP A 260 13.56 -15.58 -40.61
N ALA A 261 13.85 -16.88 -40.69
CA ALA A 261 14.83 -17.46 -41.61
C ALA A 261 14.18 -18.49 -42.54
N PHE A 262 14.38 -18.33 -43.84
CA PHE A 262 13.96 -19.28 -44.87
C PHE A 262 15.20 -19.92 -45.49
N VAL A 263 15.42 -21.21 -45.20
CA VAL A 263 16.43 -22.04 -45.85
C VAL A 263 15.64 -22.97 -46.77
N GLY A 264 15.85 -22.83 -48.08
CA GLY A 264 14.94 -23.29 -49.14
C GLY A 264 14.97 -24.79 -49.40
N ASP A 265 14.75 -25.58 -48.36
CA ASP A 265 14.74 -27.05 -48.37
C ASP A 265 13.33 -27.61 -48.60
#